data_AF-A0A536T0A1-F1
#
_entry.id   AF-A0A536T0A1-F1
#
_cell.length_a   1.000
_cell.length_b   1.000
_cell.length_c   1.000
_cell.angle_alpha   90.00
_cell.angle_beta   90.00
_cell.angle_gamma   90.00
#
_symmetry.space_group_name_H-M   'P 1'
#
loop_
_entity.id
_entity.type
_entity.pdbx_description
1 polymer ?
#
loop_
_entity_poly.entity_id
_entity_poly.type
_entity_poly.pdbx_seq_one_letter_code
_entity_poly.pdbx_strand_id
1 'polypeptide(L)'
;MALIAATRLFPAAGWRALAPDWFPRDARVFQILFLAALLAAGVLVRDFSVQPLQIALTFAAGTATQAFWLDRLGLQQKGFLSAIVTCCGVSLLLRSDALWAHPLIAALAMSSKFVLRTGGKHVYNPANLGVIAAITLLPGTWVSPGQWGSDLALAVWLIALGSIVTGRARRIDISWVFLGAYLGIVALRVLLLGQSWAVWWHQLGSGALLLFAFFMISDPMTIPNRPGA
;
A
#
# COMPACT_ATOMS: atom_id res chain seq x y z
N MET A 1 -28.66 48.22 -27.11
CA MET A 1 -27.89 48.78 -25.98
C MET A 1 -28.45 48.34 -24.60
N ALA A 2 -28.87 47.08 -24.40
CA ALA A 2 -29.27 46.60 -23.07
C ALA A 2 -29.35 45.05 -22.96
N LEU A 3 -28.43 44.29 -23.56
CA LEU A 3 -28.44 42.82 -23.41
C LEU A 3 -27.04 42.18 -23.37
N ILE A 4 -26.02 42.91 -22.92
CA ILE A 4 -24.65 42.39 -22.72
C ILE A 4 -24.14 42.65 -21.28
N ALA A 5 -24.97 43.21 -20.39
CA ALA A 5 -24.52 43.71 -19.08
C ALA A 5 -24.98 42.91 -17.85
N ALA A 6 -25.29 41.61 -17.97
CA ALA A 6 -25.86 40.83 -16.85
C ALA A 6 -25.08 39.57 -16.45
N THR A 7 -23.89 39.31 -17.00
CA THR A 7 -23.09 38.08 -16.70
C THR A 7 -21.78 38.34 -15.96
N ARG A 8 -21.60 39.53 -15.34
CA ARG A 8 -20.38 39.89 -14.60
C ARG A 8 -20.60 40.27 -13.13
N LEU A 9 -21.52 39.61 -12.43
CA LEU A 9 -21.78 39.92 -11.00
C LEU A 9 -21.73 38.73 -10.04
N PHE A 10 -21.05 37.64 -10.40
CA PHE A 10 -20.70 36.62 -9.40
C PHE A 10 -19.25 36.19 -9.59
N PRO A 11 -18.31 36.59 -8.71
CA PRO A 11 -17.02 35.93 -8.65
C PRO A 11 -17.29 34.46 -8.29
N ALA A 12 -16.93 33.54 -9.18
CA ALA A 12 -16.96 32.09 -8.95
C ALA A 12 -15.90 31.63 -7.92
N ALA A 13 -15.60 32.47 -6.94
CA ALA A 13 -14.62 32.27 -5.90
C ALA A 13 -15.34 32.50 -4.56
N GLY A 14 -15.72 31.42 -3.86
CA GLY A 14 -16.27 31.59 -2.52
C GLY A 14 -16.73 30.34 -1.80
N TRP A 15 -17.21 29.30 -2.49
CA TRP A 15 -17.71 28.11 -1.78
C TRP A 15 -16.60 27.12 -1.37
N ARG A 16 -15.47 27.08 -2.10
CA ARG A 16 -14.28 26.29 -1.71
C ARG A 16 -13.45 26.93 -0.59
N ALA A 17 -13.65 28.22 -0.31
CA ALA A 17 -12.82 28.96 0.65
C ALA A 17 -13.30 28.87 2.10
N LEU A 18 -14.52 28.35 2.32
CA LEU A 18 -15.18 28.31 3.64
C LEU A 18 -15.40 26.89 4.19
N ALA A 19 -15.00 25.86 3.45
CA ALA A 19 -14.96 24.51 4.00
C ALA A 19 -13.66 24.36 4.79
N PRO A 20 -13.70 24.09 6.11
CA PRO A 20 -12.50 23.68 6.81
C PRO A 20 -11.95 22.43 6.10
N ASP A 21 -10.66 22.43 5.77
CA ASP A 21 -9.96 21.25 5.26
C ASP A 21 -9.83 20.24 6.42
N TRP A 22 -10.93 19.58 6.80
CA TRP A 22 -10.94 18.52 7.83
C TRP A 22 -10.08 17.30 7.45
N PHE A 23 -9.59 17.25 6.20
CA PHE A 23 -8.86 16.12 5.66
C PHE A 23 -7.35 16.39 5.56
N PRO A 24 -6.51 15.44 6.02
CA PRO A 24 -5.06 15.52 5.86
C PRO A 24 -4.68 15.68 4.37
N ARG A 25 -3.82 16.67 4.07
CA ARG A 25 -3.32 16.90 2.69
C ARG A 25 -2.38 15.80 2.20
N ASP A 26 -1.77 15.04 3.10
CA ASP A 26 -0.85 13.96 2.77
C ASP A 26 -1.58 12.62 2.58
N ALA A 27 -1.55 12.09 1.36
CA ALA A 27 -2.18 10.82 1.00
C ALA A 27 -1.70 9.65 1.88
N ARG A 28 -0.50 9.73 2.44
CA ARG A 28 0.05 8.69 3.33
C ARG A 28 -0.75 8.53 4.62
N VAL A 29 -1.42 9.57 5.11
CA VAL A 29 -2.25 9.45 6.32
C VAL A 29 -3.41 8.48 6.09
N PHE A 30 -4.07 8.55 4.93
CA PHE A 30 -5.12 7.59 4.57
C PHE A 30 -4.56 6.18 4.42
N GLN A 31 -3.38 6.04 3.81
CA GLN A 31 -2.72 4.75 3.69
C GLN A 31 -2.39 4.15 5.05
N ILE A 32 -1.91 4.96 6.00
CA ILE A 32 -1.63 4.52 7.38
C ILE A 32 -2.92 4.08 8.06
N LEU A 33 -3.96 4.93 8.04
CA LEU A 33 -5.24 4.61 8.67
C LEU A 33 -5.82 3.31 8.13
N PHE A 34 -5.76 3.13 6.81
CA PHE A 34 -6.27 1.94 6.17
C PHE A 34 -5.42 0.69 6.46
N LEU A 35 -4.10 0.76 6.33
CA LEU A 35 -3.21 -0.36 6.65
C LEU A 35 -3.29 -0.73 8.15
N ALA A 36 -3.42 0.26 9.03
CA ALA A 36 -3.63 0.03 10.46
C ALA A 36 -4.99 -0.62 10.72
N ALA A 37 -6.06 -0.19 10.06
CA ALA A 37 -7.37 -0.82 10.16
C ALA A 37 -7.34 -2.27 9.65
N LEU A 38 -6.65 -2.54 8.54
CA LEU A 38 -6.47 -3.90 8.03
C LEU A 38 -5.62 -4.76 8.96
N LEU A 39 -4.55 -4.20 9.54
CA LEU A 39 -3.72 -4.92 10.51
C LEU A 39 -4.54 -5.26 11.75
N ALA A 40 -5.32 -4.31 12.26
CA ALA A 40 -6.21 -4.51 13.40
C ALA A 40 -7.28 -5.55 13.09
N ALA A 41 -7.95 -5.47 11.93
CA ALA A 41 -8.93 -6.47 11.51
C ALA A 41 -8.27 -7.85 11.32
N GLY A 42 -7.06 -7.90 10.77
CA GLY A 42 -6.29 -9.13 10.61
C GLY A 42 -6.01 -9.80 11.95
N VAL A 43 -5.55 -9.03 12.94
CA VAL A 43 -5.25 -9.53 14.29
C VAL A 43 -6.51 -9.89 15.07
N LEU A 44 -7.53 -9.03 15.05
CA LEU A 44 -8.71 -9.15 15.93
C LEU A 44 -9.81 -10.05 15.37
N VAL A 45 -9.91 -10.18 14.04
CA VAL A 45 -11.02 -10.88 13.37
C VAL A 45 -10.54 -12.10 12.57
N ARG A 46 -9.29 -12.09 12.09
CA ARG A 46 -8.75 -13.15 11.23
C ARG A 46 -7.61 -13.93 11.87
N ASP A 47 -7.39 -13.76 13.18
CA ASP A 47 -6.38 -14.44 13.99
C ASP A 47 -5.01 -14.50 13.30
N PHE A 48 -4.55 -13.34 12.79
CA PHE A 48 -3.23 -13.27 12.19
C PHE A 48 -2.18 -13.75 13.19
N SER A 49 -1.32 -14.67 12.73
CA SER A 49 -0.18 -15.20 13.48
C SER A 49 0.96 -14.17 13.59
N VAL A 50 0.66 -13.02 14.19
CA VAL A 50 1.60 -11.93 14.48
C VAL A 50 1.34 -11.43 15.90
N GLN A 51 2.39 -11.42 16.71
CA GLN A 51 2.30 -10.98 18.09
C GLN A 51 2.36 -9.45 18.19
N PRO A 52 1.67 -8.82 19.16
CA PRO A 52 1.79 -7.38 19.40
C PRO A 52 3.23 -6.91 19.60
N LEU A 53 4.06 -7.76 20.24
CA LEU A 53 5.48 -7.48 20.45
C LEU A 53 6.26 -7.46 19.12
N GLN A 54 5.97 -8.39 18.19
CA GLN A 54 6.56 -8.36 16.85
C GLN A 54 6.21 -7.05 16.14
N ILE A 55 4.96 -6.61 16.20
CA ILE A 55 4.51 -5.33 15.62
C ILE A 55 5.28 -4.16 16.26
N ALA A 56 5.32 -4.09 17.59
CA ALA A 56 6.02 -3.01 18.30
C ALA A 56 7.51 -2.94 17.94
N LEU A 57 8.20 -4.09 17.90
CA LEU A 57 9.60 -4.18 17.52
C LEU A 57 9.81 -3.79 16.04
N THR A 58 8.90 -4.17 15.16
CA THR A 58 8.91 -3.77 13.74
C THR A 58 8.89 -2.25 13.60
N PHE A 59 7.99 -1.59 14.34
CA PHE A 59 7.89 -0.13 14.34
C PHE A 59 9.12 0.53 14.93
N ALA A 60 9.60 0.04 16.08
CA ALA A 60 10.80 0.56 16.72
C ALA A 60 12.03 0.45 15.80
N ALA A 61 12.27 -0.72 15.21
CA ALA A 61 13.39 -0.94 14.30
C ALA A 61 13.27 -0.09 13.03
N GLY A 62 12.08 -0.02 12.43
CA GLY A 62 11.85 0.75 11.21
C GLY A 62 12.00 2.27 11.41
N THR A 63 11.46 2.83 12.49
CA THR A 63 11.59 4.26 12.80
C THR A 63 13.00 4.62 13.25
N ALA A 64 13.67 3.76 14.04
CA ALA A 64 15.07 3.94 14.40
C ALA A 64 15.98 3.91 13.16
N THR A 65 15.74 2.97 12.23
CA THR A 65 16.49 2.89 10.98
C THR A 65 16.26 4.11 10.09
N GLN A 66 15.01 4.60 10.02
CA GLN A 66 14.71 5.86 9.33
C GLN A 66 15.51 7.02 9.93
N ALA A 67 15.47 7.18 11.25
CA ALA A 67 16.17 8.26 11.95
C ALA A 67 17.69 8.18 11.74
N PHE A 68 18.26 6.97 11.85
CA PHE A 68 19.67 6.69 11.61
C PHE A 68 20.11 7.15 10.20
N TRP A 69 19.39 6.75 9.15
CA TRP A 69 19.76 7.13 7.79
C TRP A 69 19.57 8.62 7.50
N LEU A 70 18.52 9.24 8.06
CA LEU A 70 18.30 10.67 7.92
C LEU A 70 19.45 11.47 8.54
N ASP A 71 19.87 11.09 9.76
CA ASP A 71 21.01 11.70 10.44
C ASP A 71 22.32 11.45 9.69
N ARG A 72 22.60 10.19 9.34
CA ARG A 72 23.86 9.78 8.69
C ARG A 72 24.09 10.42 7.33
N LEU A 73 23.02 10.75 6.62
CA LEU A 73 23.06 11.40 5.30
C LEU A 73 22.84 12.92 5.38
N GLY A 74 22.70 13.49 6.58
CA GLY A 74 22.45 14.93 6.77
C GLY A 74 21.14 15.41 6.12
N LEU A 75 20.14 14.52 6.02
CA LEU A 75 18.86 14.81 5.39
C LEU A 75 17.90 15.45 6.40
N GLN A 76 16.93 16.22 5.90
CA GLN A 76 15.88 16.75 6.77
C GLN A 76 15.11 15.60 7.44
N GLN A 77 14.77 15.78 8.72
CA GLN A 77 14.03 14.81 9.55
C GLN A 77 12.54 14.70 9.13
N LYS A 78 12.31 14.36 7.86
CA LYS A 78 11.02 14.19 7.20
C LYS A 78 10.89 12.75 6.71
N GLY A 79 9.65 12.29 6.51
CA GLY A 79 9.38 10.98 5.92
C GLY A 79 9.04 9.87 6.91
N PHE A 80 8.86 10.18 8.21
CA PHE A 80 8.39 9.19 9.20
C PHE A 80 7.03 8.57 8.86
N LEU A 81 6.12 9.29 8.19
CA LEU A 81 4.88 8.70 7.67
C LEU A 81 5.15 7.55 6.68
N SER A 82 6.18 7.67 5.84
CA SER A 82 6.58 6.58 4.94
C SER A 82 7.18 5.40 5.72
N ALA A 83 7.91 5.65 6.80
CA ALA A 83 8.39 4.58 7.68
C ALA A 83 7.22 3.82 8.31
N ILE A 84 6.21 4.54 8.82
CA ILE A 84 4.99 3.95 9.39
C ILE A 84 4.26 3.10 8.34
N VAL A 85 4.06 3.60 7.13
CA VAL A 85 3.44 2.82 6.02
C VAL A 85 4.21 1.51 5.79
N THR A 86 5.55 1.57 5.73
CA THR A 86 6.38 0.38 5.54
C THR A 86 6.27 -0.59 6.71
N CYS A 87 6.30 -0.13 7.96
CA CYS A 87 6.15 -0.96 9.14
C CYS A 87 4.76 -1.61 9.23
N CYS A 88 3.69 -0.88 8.87
CA CYS A 88 2.36 -1.45 8.73
C CYS A 88 2.37 -2.55 7.66
N GLY A 89 2.93 -2.31 6.48
CA GLY A 89 3.00 -3.28 5.39
C GLY A 89 3.74 -4.56 5.77
N VAL A 90 4.91 -4.45 6.42
CA VAL A 90 5.67 -5.61 6.91
C VAL A 90 4.87 -6.39 7.95
N SER A 91 4.27 -5.70 8.94
CA SER A 91 3.45 -6.34 9.98
C SER A 91 2.20 -7.02 9.40
N LEU A 92 1.62 -6.42 8.35
CA LEU A 92 0.43 -6.90 7.68
C LEU A 92 0.68 -8.21 6.93
N LEU A 93 1.81 -8.29 6.21
CA LEU A 93 2.10 -9.38 5.29
C LEU A 93 2.94 -10.51 5.87
N LEU A 94 3.97 -10.16 6.64
CA LEU A 94 4.97 -11.13 7.08
C LEU A 94 4.47 -11.89 8.30
N ARG A 95 4.74 -13.20 8.30
CA ARG A 95 4.59 -14.07 9.46
C ARG A 95 5.93 -14.68 9.81
N SER A 96 6.13 -14.95 11.09
CA SER A 96 7.35 -15.52 11.64
C SER A 96 7.05 -16.17 12.98
N ASP A 97 7.69 -17.31 13.23
CA ASP A 97 7.76 -17.97 14.53
C ASP A 97 8.72 -17.25 15.50
N ALA A 98 9.68 -16.50 14.97
CA ALA A 98 10.65 -15.75 15.75
C ALA A 98 10.28 -14.26 15.94
N LEU A 99 10.67 -13.70 17.09
CA LEU A 99 10.49 -12.27 17.41
C LEU A 99 11.42 -11.34 16.62
N TRP A 100 12.55 -11.84 16.14
CA TRP A 100 13.60 -11.02 15.51
C TRP A 100 13.39 -10.78 14.01
N ALA A 101 12.60 -11.62 13.33
CA ALA A 101 12.47 -11.56 11.88
C ALA A 101 11.82 -10.25 11.42
N HIS A 102 10.67 -9.87 11.99
CA HIS A 102 10.00 -8.62 11.61
C HIS A 102 10.83 -7.35 11.85
N PRO A 103 11.47 -7.12 13.02
CA PRO A 103 12.31 -5.94 13.21
C PRO A 103 13.54 -5.92 12.29
N LEU A 104 14.18 -7.07 12.04
CA LEU A 104 15.29 -7.14 11.08
C LEU A 104 14.82 -6.76 9.67
N ILE A 105 13.69 -7.33 9.23
CA ILE A 105 13.14 -7.07 7.91
C ILE A 105 12.67 -5.61 7.79
N ALA A 106 12.11 -5.02 8.83
CA ALA A 106 11.80 -3.60 8.85
C ALA A 106 13.07 -2.75 8.68
N ALA A 107 14.17 -3.08 9.36
CA ALA A 107 15.44 -2.37 9.20
C ALA A 107 16.01 -2.50 7.79
N LEU A 108 15.98 -3.70 7.19
CA LEU A 108 16.44 -3.93 5.81
C LEU A 108 15.56 -3.22 4.78
N ALA A 109 14.23 -3.33 4.92
CA ALA A 109 13.26 -2.61 4.12
C ALA A 109 13.52 -1.10 4.18
N MET A 110 13.66 -0.53 5.37
CA MET A 110 13.92 0.89 5.54
C MET A 110 15.27 1.31 4.95
N SER A 111 16.32 0.51 5.13
CA SER A 111 17.64 0.78 4.55
C SER A 111 17.63 0.79 3.02
N SER A 112 16.82 -0.07 2.39
CA SER A 112 16.68 -0.10 0.93
C SER A 112 16.21 1.23 0.33
N LYS A 113 15.43 2.03 1.07
CA LYS A 113 15.00 3.37 0.62
C LYS A 113 16.16 4.32 0.37
N PHE A 114 17.27 4.11 1.07
CA PHE A 114 18.45 4.97 1.03
C PHE A 114 19.53 4.40 0.11
N VAL A 115 19.68 3.07 0.10
CA VAL A 115 20.75 2.38 -0.65
C VAL A 115 20.33 2.03 -2.08
N LEU A 116 19.12 1.50 -2.28
CA LEU A 116 18.66 0.99 -3.58
C LEU A 116 17.84 2.05 -4.30
N ARG A 117 18.52 3.04 -4.87
CA ARG A 117 17.91 4.19 -5.52
C ARG A 117 18.41 4.40 -6.94
N THR A 118 17.53 4.91 -7.80
CA THR A 118 17.86 5.36 -9.15
C THR A 118 17.04 6.61 -9.46
N GLY A 119 17.69 7.65 -10.00
CA GLY A 119 17.01 8.92 -10.31
C GLY A 119 16.33 9.59 -9.11
N GLY A 120 16.91 9.46 -7.91
CA GLY A 120 16.35 10.04 -6.68
C GLY A 120 15.13 9.31 -6.11
N LYS A 121 14.71 8.18 -6.69
CA LYS A 121 13.61 7.34 -6.19
C LYS A 121 14.14 6.00 -5.69
N HIS A 122 13.42 5.34 -4.79
CA HIS A 122 13.74 3.95 -4.45
C HIS A 122 13.29 3.02 -5.57
N VAL A 123 14.10 2.01 -5.87
CA VAL A 123 13.85 1.08 -6.98
C VAL A 123 12.68 0.15 -6.67
N TYR A 124 12.61 -0.36 -5.44
CA TYR A 124 11.59 -1.30 -5.00
C TYR A 124 10.66 -0.69 -3.97
N ASN A 125 9.46 -1.27 -3.84
CA ASN A 125 8.59 -1.01 -2.69
C ASN A 125 9.29 -1.60 -1.45
N PRO A 126 9.66 -0.80 -0.45
CA PRO A 126 10.47 -1.24 0.69
C PRO A 126 9.83 -2.40 1.47
N ALA A 127 8.51 -2.35 1.69
CA ALA A 127 7.81 -3.41 2.40
C ALA A 127 7.82 -4.71 1.59
N ASN A 128 7.56 -4.64 0.27
CA ASN A 128 7.59 -5.81 -0.60
C ASN A 128 8.97 -6.42 -0.68
N LEU A 129 10.02 -5.60 -0.85
CA LEU A 129 11.39 -6.07 -0.87
C LEU A 129 11.74 -6.78 0.44
N GLY A 130 11.37 -6.19 1.58
CA GLY A 130 11.56 -6.79 2.89
C GLY A 130 10.84 -8.15 3.02
N VAL A 131 9.56 -8.22 2.63
CA VAL A 131 8.79 -9.48 2.69
C VAL A 131 9.39 -10.55 1.79
N ILE A 132 9.78 -10.20 0.55
CA ILE A 132 10.43 -11.14 -0.37
C ILE A 132 11.77 -11.60 0.22
N ALA A 133 12.59 -10.70 0.74
CA ALA A 133 13.86 -11.05 1.37
C ALA A 133 13.65 -11.98 2.58
N ALA A 134 12.61 -11.74 3.38
CA ALA A 134 12.26 -12.60 4.50
C ALA A 134 11.99 -14.03 4.03
N ILE A 135 10.96 -14.22 3.19
CA ILE A 135 10.50 -15.56 2.81
C ILE A 135 11.50 -16.34 1.95
N THR A 136 12.50 -15.65 1.37
CA THR A 136 13.54 -16.30 0.56
C THR A 136 14.83 -16.57 1.34
N LEU A 137 15.17 -15.75 2.34
CA LEU A 137 16.47 -15.81 3.02
C LEU A 137 16.36 -16.21 4.49
N LEU A 138 15.24 -15.93 5.16
CA LEU A 138 15.06 -16.17 6.59
C LEU A 138 14.20 -17.43 6.82
N PRO A 139 14.77 -18.48 7.44
CA PRO A 139 13.98 -19.64 7.83
C PRO A 139 12.92 -19.24 8.86
N GLY A 140 11.80 -19.96 8.88
CA GLY A 140 10.70 -19.68 9.81
C GLY A 140 9.85 -18.47 9.43
N THR A 141 10.03 -17.88 8.25
CA THR A 141 9.19 -16.78 7.76
C THR A 141 8.33 -17.20 6.58
N TRP A 142 7.10 -16.68 6.52
CA TRP A 142 6.16 -16.99 5.45
C TRP A 142 5.16 -15.85 5.21
N VAL A 143 4.45 -15.95 4.09
CA VAL A 143 3.25 -15.15 3.80
C VAL A 143 2.05 -16.09 3.75
N SER A 144 0.88 -15.62 4.18
CA SER A 144 -0.35 -16.42 4.16
C SER A 144 -1.46 -15.72 3.37
N PRO A 145 -1.47 -15.82 2.02
CA PRO A 145 -2.49 -15.19 1.19
C PRO A 145 -3.92 -15.59 1.57
N GLY A 146 -4.12 -16.83 2.00
CA GLY A 146 -5.42 -17.37 2.41
C GLY A 146 -6.03 -16.73 3.66
N GLN A 147 -5.23 -16.07 4.53
CA GLN A 147 -5.75 -15.38 5.72
C GLN A 147 -6.68 -14.21 5.36
N TRP A 148 -6.55 -13.67 4.15
CA TRP A 148 -7.42 -12.64 3.63
C TRP A 148 -8.76 -13.20 3.16
N GLY A 149 -8.86 -14.50 2.88
CA GLY A 149 -10.08 -15.12 2.40
C GLY A 149 -10.49 -14.64 1.00
N SER A 150 -11.64 -15.13 0.55
CA SER A 150 -12.22 -14.85 -0.77
C SER A 150 -13.68 -14.38 -0.68
N ASP A 151 -14.06 -13.81 0.47
CA ASP A 151 -15.44 -13.35 0.70
C ASP A 151 -15.76 -12.09 -0.11
N LEU A 152 -16.94 -12.07 -0.73
CA LEU A 152 -17.37 -10.98 -1.61
C LEU A 152 -17.50 -9.66 -0.86
N ALA A 153 -17.94 -9.66 0.41
CA ALA A 153 -18.05 -8.44 1.19
C ALA A 153 -16.66 -7.84 1.45
N LEU A 154 -15.66 -8.66 1.80
CA LEU A 154 -14.29 -8.19 1.92
C LEU A 154 -13.76 -7.66 0.59
N ALA A 155 -14.01 -8.35 -0.53
CA ALA A 155 -13.58 -7.91 -1.84
C ALA A 155 -14.18 -6.54 -2.21
N VAL A 156 -15.48 -6.35 -1.99
CA VAL A 156 -16.16 -5.06 -2.22
C VAL A 156 -15.59 -3.96 -1.33
N TRP A 157 -15.36 -4.23 -0.05
CA TRP A 157 -14.75 -3.26 0.88
C TRP A 157 -13.32 -2.89 0.46
N LEU A 158 -12.51 -3.87 0.07
CA LEU A 158 -11.14 -3.64 -0.40
C LEU A 158 -11.11 -2.85 -1.70
N ILE A 159 -12.00 -3.13 -2.64
CA ILE A 159 -12.11 -2.38 -3.90
C ILE A 159 -12.57 -0.95 -3.62
N ALA A 160 -13.61 -0.75 -2.81
CA ALA A 160 -14.16 0.57 -2.51
C ALA A 160 -13.13 1.45 -1.79
N LEU A 161 -12.55 0.95 -0.69
CA LEU A 161 -11.57 1.70 0.09
C LEU A 161 -10.24 1.84 -0.66
N GLY A 162 -9.79 0.80 -1.35
CA GLY A 162 -8.62 0.83 -2.23
C GLY A 162 -8.74 1.87 -3.33
N SER A 163 -9.91 1.96 -3.97
CA SER A 163 -10.19 2.98 -5.00
C SER A 163 -10.19 4.39 -4.44
N ILE A 164 -10.70 4.60 -3.21
CA ILE A 164 -10.64 5.91 -2.54
C ILE A 164 -9.19 6.31 -2.25
N VAL A 165 -8.39 5.41 -1.66
CA VAL A 165 -6.99 5.69 -1.30
C VAL A 165 -6.13 5.92 -2.54
N THR A 166 -6.24 5.05 -3.56
CA THR A 166 -5.46 5.18 -4.81
C THR A 166 -5.91 6.33 -5.70
N GLY A 167 -7.22 6.64 -5.70
CA GLY A 167 -7.78 7.81 -6.38
C GLY A 167 -7.21 9.10 -5.81
N ARG A 168 -7.08 9.19 -4.47
CA ARG A 168 -6.42 10.33 -3.80
C ARG A 168 -4.93 10.43 -4.13
N ALA A 169 -4.25 9.30 -4.37
CA ALA A 169 -2.87 9.29 -4.84
C ALA A 169 -2.71 9.65 -6.34
N ARG A 170 -3.80 9.81 -7.10
CA ARG A 170 -3.84 9.99 -8.58
C ARG A 170 -3.17 8.84 -9.37
N ARG A 171 -3.27 7.60 -8.85
CA ARG A 171 -2.61 6.40 -9.40
C ARG A 171 -3.54 5.21 -9.60
N ILE A 172 -4.85 5.43 -9.57
CA ILE A 172 -5.87 4.37 -9.72
C ILE A 172 -5.71 3.58 -11.02
N ASP A 173 -5.20 4.22 -12.08
CA ASP A 173 -4.97 3.62 -13.40
C ASP A 173 -4.10 2.35 -13.31
N ILE A 174 -3.07 2.35 -12.47
CA ILE A 174 -2.08 1.25 -12.39
C ILE A 174 -2.70 0.02 -11.74
N SER A 175 -3.46 0.22 -10.65
CA SER A 175 -4.16 -0.86 -9.96
C SER A 175 -5.14 -1.58 -10.89
N TRP A 176 -5.93 -0.83 -11.66
CA TRP A 176 -6.90 -1.41 -12.59
C TRP A 176 -6.25 -2.08 -13.80
N VAL A 177 -5.19 -1.47 -14.38
CA VAL A 177 -4.44 -2.11 -15.47
C VAL A 177 -3.82 -3.42 -15.01
N PHE A 178 -3.22 -3.45 -13.81
CA PHE A 178 -2.69 -4.67 -13.22
C PHE A 178 -3.78 -5.73 -13.01
N LEU A 179 -4.90 -5.37 -12.39
CA LEU A 179 -6.01 -6.31 -12.15
C LEU A 179 -6.57 -6.85 -13.46
N GLY A 180 -6.80 -5.99 -14.45
CA GLY A 180 -7.30 -6.38 -15.77
C GLY A 180 -6.34 -7.34 -16.48
N ALA A 181 -5.05 -7.03 -16.49
CA ALA A 181 -4.03 -7.89 -17.10
C ALA A 181 -3.92 -9.24 -16.37
N TYR A 182 -3.83 -9.21 -15.03
CA TYR A 182 -3.74 -10.42 -14.22
C TYR A 182 -4.95 -11.34 -14.44
N LEU A 183 -6.16 -10.79 -14.34
CA LEU A 183 -7.39 -11.55 -14.53
C LEU A 183 -7.58 -11.98 -15.98
N GLY A 184 -7.13 -11.20 -16.96
CA GLY A 184 -7.11 -11.61 -18.37
C GLY A 184 -6.22 -12.82 -18.60
N ILE A 185 -5.02 -12.85 -18.01
CA ILE A 185 -4.11 -14.01 -18.08
C ILE A 185 -4.72 -15.22 -17.35
N VAL A 186 -5.35 -15.02 -16.19
CA VAL A 186 -6.04 -16.11 -15.48
C VAL A 186 -7.22 -16.65 -16.31
N ALA A 187 -8.00 -15.79 -16.97
CA ALA A 187 -9.08 -16.21 -17.87
C ALA A 187 -8.54 -17.04 -19.04
N LEU A 188 -7.46 -16.59 -19.66
CA LEU A 188 -6.80 -17.33 -20.74
C LEU A 188 -6.34 -18.71 -20.25
N ARG A 189 -5.71 -18.80 -19.07
CA ARG A 189 -5.32 -20.06 -18.45
C ARG A 189 -6.52 -20.98 -18.21
N VAL A 190 -7.63 -20.44 -17.71
CA VAL A 190 -8.86 -21.20 -17.45
C VAL A 190 -9.41 -21.78 -18.75
N LEU A 191 -9.46 -20.98 -19.82
CA LEU A 191 -9.91 -21.41 -21.15
C LEU A 191 -8.99 -22.48 -21.74
N LEU A 192 -7.67 -22.25 -21.75
CA LEU A 192 -6.69 -23.15 -22.37
C LEU A 192 -6.61 -24.51 -21.67
N LEU A 193 -6.82 -24.55 -20.35
CA LEU A 193 -6.75 -25.78 -19.55
C LEU A 193 -8.12 -26.42 -19.31
N GLY A 194 -9.20 -25.86 -19.88
CA GLY A 194 -10.57 -26.35 -19.66
C GLY A 194 -11.01 -26.34 -18.18
N GLN A 195 -10.49 -25.39 -17.38
CA GLN A 195 -10.80 -25.30 -15.95
C GLN A 195 -12.19 -24.71 -15.72
N SER A 196 -12.75 -24.94 -14.54
CA SER A 196 -13.97 -24.26 -14.11
C SER A 196 -13.74 -22.75 -13.96
N TRP A 197 -14.69 -21.95 -14.43
CA TRP A 197 -14.72 -20.50 -14.22
C TRP A 197 -14.78 -20.10 -12.74
N ALA A 198 -15.11 -21.03 -11.84
CA ALA A 198 -14.98 -20.83 -10.40
C ALA A 198 -13.55 -20.44 -9.98
N VAL A 199 -12.52 -20.93 -10.68
CA VAL A 199 -11.12 -20.55 -10.43
C VAL A 199 -10.92 -19.05 -10.68
N TRP A 200 -11.51 -18.52 -11.75
CA TRP A 200 -11.41 -17.10 -12.07
C TRP A 200 -12.11 -16.24 -11.03
N TRP A 201 -13.34 -16.60 -10.65
CA TRP A 201 -14.10 -15.89 -9.61
C TRP A 201 -13.40 -15.92 -8.26
N HIS A 202 -12.80 -17.06 -7.89
CA HIS A 202 -12.03 -17.18 -6.66
C HIS A 202 -10.82 -16.25 -6.66
N GLN A 203 -10.11 -16.14 -7.80
CA GLN A 203 -8.96 -15.24 -7.91
C GLN A 203 -9.37 -13.76 -7.86
N LEU A 204 -10.48 -13.38 -8.51
CA LEU A 204 -11.01 -12.03 -8.41
C LEU A 204 -11.40 -11.67 -6.96
N GLY A 205 -11.99 -12.62 -6.24
CA GLY A 205 -12.38 -12.46 -4.84
C GLY A 205 -11.22 -12.50 -3.85
N SER A 206 -9.99 -12.80 -4.29
CA SER A 206 -8.83 -12.95 -3.40
C SER A 206 -8.46 -11.63 -2.72
N GLY A 207 -8.64 -11.58 -1.40
CA GLY A 207 -8.29 -10.38 -0.64
C GLY A 207 -6.79 -10.03 -0.75
N ALA A 208 -5.92 -11.03 -0.85
CA ALA A 208 -4.48 -10.82 -1.03
C ALA A 208 -4.17 -10.12 -2.37
N LEU A 209 -4.85 -10.52 -3.46
CA LEU A 209 -4.70 -9.89 -4.78
C LEU A 209 -5.12 -8.43 -4.73
N LEU A 210 -6.28 -8.14 -4.14
CA LEU A 210 -6.82 -6.78 -4.05
C LEU A 210 -5.94 -5.88 -3.17
N LEU A 211 -5.43 -6.41 -2.06
CA LEU A 211 -4.47 -5.67 -1.22
C LEU A 211 -3.20 -5.30 -1.97
N PHE A 212 -2.63 -6.26 -2.70
CA PHE A 212 -1.46 -6.01 -3.52
C PHE A 212 -1.74 -4.95 -4.60
N ALA A 213 -2.86 -5.10 -5.31
CA ALA A 213 -3.25 -4.22 -6.41
C ALA A 213 -3.49 -2.77 -5.97
N PHE A 214 -4.13 -2.54 -4.83
CA PHE A 214 -4.49 -1.19 -4.41
C PHE A 214 -3.45 -0.53 -3.50
N PHE A 215 -2.61 -1.29 -2.79
CA PHE A 215 -1.74 -0.72 -1.75
C PHE A 215 -0.25 -0.91 -1.97
N MET A 216 0.13 -1.82 -2.86
CA MET A 216 1.53 -2.19 -3.02
C MET A 216 2.06 -1.83 -4.40
N ILE A 217 1.35 -2.17 -5.46
CA ILE A 217 1.76 -1.85 -6.83
C ILE A 217 1.56 -0.38 -7.19
N SER A 218 0.61 0.30 -6.52
CA SER A 218 0.30 1.72 -6.75
C SER A 218 1.26 2.68 -6.02
N ASP A 219 2.33 2.19 -5.38
CA ASP A 219 3.29 3.00 -4.62
C ASP A 219 3.98 4.05 -5.53
N PRO A 220 3.68 5.36 -5.35
CA PRO A 220 4.06 6.42 -6.28
C PRO A 220 5.57 6.58 -6.45
N MET A 221 6.36 6.13 -5.48
CA MET A 221 7.81 6.24 -5.55
C MET A 221 8.47 5.12 -6.38
N THR A 222 7.73 4.04 -6.66
CA THR A 222 8.23 2.89 -7.45
C THR A 222 7.75 2.88 -8.89
N ILE A 223 6.89 3.85 -9.24
CA ILE A 223 6.28 3.95 -10.57
C ILE A 223 7.12 4.87 -11.47
N PRO A 224 7.28 4.54 -12.77
CA PRO A 224 7.90 5.42 -13.75
C PRO A 224 7.28 6.82 -13.76
N ASN A 225 8.11 7.83 -14.04
CA ASN A 225 7.59 9.19 -14.26
C ASN A 225 6.65 9.20 -15.47
N ARG A 226 5.58 10.00 -15.39
CA ARG A 226 4.78 10.29 -16.59
C ARG A 226 5.69 11.05 -17.57
N PRO A 227 5.65 10.75 -18.88
CA PRO A 227 6.33 11.58 -19.87
C PRO A 227 5.84 13.04 -19.75
N GLY A 228 6.77 13.98 -19.53
CA GLY A 228 6.48 15.42 -19.49
C GLY A 228 6.16 16.04 -18.13
N ALA A 229 6.50 15.38 -17.01
CA ALA A 229 6.39 15.93 -15.64
C ALA A 229 7.77 16.27 -15.04
#